data_AF-A0A949ALJ2-F1
#
_entry.id   AF-A0A949ALJ2-F1
#
_cell.length_a   1.000
_cell.length_b   1.000
_cell.length_c   1.000
_cell.angle_alpha   90.00
_cell.angle_beta   90.00
_cell.angle_gamma   90.00
#
_symmetry.space_group_name_H-M   'P 1'
#
loop_
_entity.id
_entity.type
_entity.pdbx_description
1 polymer ?
#
loop_
_entity_poly.entity_id
_entity_poly.type
_entity_poly.pdbx_seq_one_letter_code
_entity_poly.pdbx_strand_id
1 'polypeptide(L)'
;MAQRQRRKYLVNKRLQFGLFFKWIIPPIILLFLVLYYLKSSPVVIVLGIVVVFFVSWRVLILSHRLAGPIYRLEKDLQDIAKGNFSMRINFRKKDELKSIAEGINKILDEMEKRVEKHD
;
A
#
# COMPACT_ATOMS: atom_id res chain seq x y z
N MET A 1 15.85 12.54 25.57
CA MET A 1 16.12 11.86 24.27
C MET A 1 15.55 10.45 24.33
N ALA A 2 14.27 10.25 24.02
CA ALA A 2 13.64 8.94 24.07
C ALA A 2 13.79 8.23 22.73
N GLN A 3 14.59 7.16 22.68
CA GLN A 3 14.69 6.28 21.53
C GLN A 3 13.35 5.59 21.29
N ARG A 4 12.54 6.15 20.38
CA ARG A 4 11.28 5.57 19.92
C ARG A 4 11.58 4.24 19.22
N GLN A 5 11.35 3.15 19.95
CA GLN A 5 11.62 1.77 19.56
C GLN A 5 11.21 1.50 18.11
N ARG A 6 12.16 1.04 17.28
CA ARG A 6 11.91 0.50 15.94
C ARG A 6 11.07 -0.77 16.04
N ARG A 7 9.75 -0.66 16.27
CA ARG A 7 8.86 -1.82 16.19
C ARG A 7 8.82 -2.26 14.72
N LYS A 8 9.40 -3.42 14.43
CA LYS A 8 9.22 -4.13 13.16
C LYS A 8 7.77 -4.61 13.14
N TYR A 9 6.88 -3.78 12.57
CA TYR A 9 5.50 -4.17 12.31
C TYR A 9 5.51 -5.27 11.24
N LEU A 10 5.52 -6.53 11.68
CA LEU A 10 5.24 -7.67 10.83
C LEU A 10 3.76 -7.58 10.43
N VAL A 11 3.54 -7.52 9.12
CA VAL A 11 2.27 -7.17 8.49
C VAL A 11 1.17 -8.15 8.90
N ASN A 12 -0.02 -7.62 9.23
CA ASN A 12 -1.21 -8.41 9.52
C ASN A 12 -1.62 -9.22 8.26
N LYS A 13 -1.55 -10.55 8.36
CA LYS A 13 -1.89 -11.48 7.26
C LYS A 13 -3.27 -11.19 6.66
N ARG A 14 -4.28 -10.74 7.44
CA ARG A 14 -5.65 -10.51 6.93
C ARG A 14 -5.74 -9.48 5.81
N LEU A 15 -5.03 -8.36 5.93
CA LEU A 15 -5.04 -7.28 4.93
C LEU A 15 -4.26 -7.67 3.67
N GLN A 16 -3.16 -8.41 3.84
CA GLN A 16 -2.44 -9.01 2.72
C GLN A 16 -3.30 -10.03 1.98
N PHE A 17 -3.89 -11.02 2.66
CA PHE A 17 -4.66 -12.07 1.99
C PHE A 17 -5.94 -11.54 1.31
N GLY A 18 -6.66 -10.59 1.91
CA GLY A 18 -7.91 -10.05 1.35
C GLY A 18 -7.72 -9.29 0.04
N LEU A 19 -6.62 -8.54 -0.10
CA LEU A 19 -6.25 -7.89 -1.36
C LEU A 19 -5.70 -8.91 -2.37
N PHE A 20 -4.90 -9.88 -1.93
CA PHE A 20 -4.33 -10.90 -2.81
C PHE A 20 -5.37 -11.64 -3.67
N PHE A 21 -6.45 -12.12 -3.04
CA PHE A 21 -7.47 -12.90 -3.77
C PHE A 21 -8.23 -12.07 -4.81
N LYS A 22 -8.52 -10.80 -4.51
CA LYS A 22 -9.29 -9.94 -5.44
C LYS A 22 -8.53 -9.55 -6.70
N TRP A 23 -7.19 -9.52 -6.66
CA TRP A 23 -6.37 -9.09 -7.80
C TRP A 23 -5.80 -10.25 -8.62
N ILE A 24 -5.84 -11.49 -8.10
CA ILE A 24 -5.42 -12.71 -8.82
C ILE A 24 -6.54 -13.26 -9.70
N ILE A 25 -7.80 -13.16 -9.25
CA ILE A 25 -8.94 -13.72 -9.96
C ILE A 25 -9.21 -13.05 -11.33
N PRO A 26 -9.20 -11.70 -11.46
CA PRO A 26 -9.44 -11.04 -12.74
C PRO A 26 -8.44 -11.38 -13.86
N PRO A 27 -7.11 -11.42 -13.65
CA PRO A 27 -6.17 -11.79 -14.70
C PRO A 27 -6.26 -13.27 -15.07
N ILE A 28 -6.59 -14.17 -14.14
CA ILE A 28 -6.82 -15.58 -14.44
C ILE A 28 -8.08 -15.74 -15.31
N ILE A 29 -9.15 -15.04 -14.97
CA ILE A 29 -10.39 -15.04 -15.76
C ILE A 29 -10.14 -14.43 -17.15
N LEU A 30 -9.44 -13.30 -17.22
CA LEU A 30 -9.09 -12.65 -18.48
C LEU A 30 -8.22 -13.55 -19.35
N LEU A 31 -7.24 -14.25 -18.76
CA LEU A 31 -6.42 -15.22 -19.48
C LEU A 31 -7.27 -16.36 -20.03
N PHE A 32 -8.17 -16.93 -19.22
CA PHE A 32 -9.05 -18.01 -19.65
C PHE A 32 -10.00 -17.56 -20.78
N LEU A 33 -10.50 -16.32 -20.71
CA LEU A 33 -11.34 -15.70 -21.73
C LEU A 33 -10.54 -15.43 -23.02
N VAL A 34 -9.32 -14.91 -22.91
CA VAL A 34 -8.40 -14.70 -24.04
C VAL A 34 -8.03 -16.02 -24.72
N LEU A 35 -7.74 -17.07 -23.96
CA LEU A 35 -7.48 -18.42 -24.50
C LEU A 35 -8.70 -19.01 -25.21
N TYR A 36 -9.90 -18.78 -24.69
CA TYR A 36 -11.15 -19.20 -25.32
C TYR A 36 -11.35 -18.53 -26.71
N TYR A 37 -11.07 -17.24 -26.83
CA TYR A 37 -11.20 -16.50 -28.09
C TYR A 37 -10.04 -16.76 -29.09
N LEU A 38 -8.85 -17.17 -28.62
CA LEU A 38 -7.63 -17.32 -29.44
C LEU A 38 -7.41 -18.72 -30.03
N LYS A 39 -8.47 -19.50 -30.28
CA LYS A 39 -8.40 -20.86 -30.85
C LYS A 39 -7.75 -20.95 -32.26
N SER A 40 -7.20 -19.85 -32.79
CA SER A 40 -6.74 -19.68 -34.17
C SER A 40 -5.21 -19.63 -34.35
N SER A 41 -4.38 -19.44 -33.31
CA SER A 41 -2.90 -19.56 -33.44
C SER A 41 -2.16 -19.76 -32.10
N PRO A 42 -1.29 -20.78 -31.98
CA PRO A 42 -0.58 -21.12 -30.74
C PRO A 42 0.43 -20.05 -30.29
N VAL A 43 0.97 -19.24 -31.21
CA VAL A 43 1.91 -18.16 -30.89
C VAL A 43 1.26 -17.05 -30.07
N VAL A 44 0.02 -16.68 -30.40
CA VAL A 44 -0.71 -15.60 -29.71
C VAL A 44 -1.10 -16.03 -28.29
N ILE A 45 -1.40 -17.31 -28.11
CA ILE A 45 -1.67 -17.93 -26.81
C ILE A 45 -0.47 -17.79 -25.87
N VAL A 46 0.72 -18.18 -26.34
CA VAL A 46 1.95 -18.10 -25.54
C VAL A 46 2.28 -16.65 -25.16
N LEU A 47 2.14 -15.72 -26.12
CA LEU A 47 2.39 -14.30 -25.87
C LEU A 47 1.43 -13.73 -24.80
N GLY A 48 0.15 -14.08 -24.88
CA GLY A 48 -0.88 -13.65 -23.92
C GLY A 48 -0.59 -14.14 -22.50
N ILE A 49 -0.19 -15.41 -22.35
CA ILE A 49 0.19 -15.99 -21.04
C ILE A 49 1.38 -15.22 -20.44
N VAL A 50 2.40 -14.94 -21.26
CA VAL A 50 3.59 -14.22 -20.81
C VAL A 50 3.24 -12.81 -20.33
N VAL A 51 2.44 -12.07 -21.08
CA VAL A 51 2.01 -10.71 -20.70
C VAL A 51 1.21 -10.72 -19.40
N VAL A 52 0.22 -11.61 -19.28
CA VAL A 52 -0.59 -11.74 -18.06
C VAL A 52 0.29 -12.08 -16.86
N PHE A 53 1.21 -13.04 -17.02
CA PHE A 53 2.14 -13.43 -15.96
C PHE A 53 2.98 -12.24 -15.46
N PHE A 54 3.59 -11.48 -16.36
CA PHE A 54 4.41 -10.32 -15.99
C PHE A 54 3.61 -9.20 -15.34
N VAL A 55 2.39 -8.91 -15.84
CA VAL A 55 1.51 -7.89 -15.26
C VAL A 55 1.07 -8.32 -13.86
N SER A 56 0.57 -9.55 -13.70
CA SER A 56 0.19 -10.08 -12.40
C SER A 56 1.35 -10.07 -11.41
N TRP A 57 2.54 -10.48 -11.84
CA TRP A 57 3.74 -10.47 -11.01
C TRP A 57 4.08 -9.07 -10.48
N ARG A 58 4.02 -8.05 -11.34
CA ARG A 58 4.28 -6.65 -10.95
C ARG A 58 3.26 -6.14 -9.93
N VAL A 59 1.98 -6.44 -10.12
CA VAL A 59 0.89 -6.04 -9.22
C VAL A 59 1.03 -6.69 -7.84
N LEU A 60 1.45 -7.96 -7.78
CA LEU A 60 1.67 -8.67 -6.52
C LEU A 60 2.79 -8.04 -5.69
N ILE A 61 3.92 -7.69 -6.32
CA ILE A 61 5.04 -7.04 -5.64
C ILE A 61 4.62 -5.67 -5.07
N LEU A 62 3.91 -4.87 -5.86
CA LEU A 62 3.45 -3.55 -5.42
C LEU A 62 2.49 -3.65 -4.24
N SER A 63 1.55 -4.60 -4.29
CA SER A 63 0.58 -4.83 -3.23
C SER A 63 1.24 -5.22 -1.90
N HIS A 64 2.25 -6.10 -1.95
CA HIS A 64 3.03 -6.46 -0.77
C HIS A 64 3.79 -5.28 -0.18
N ARG A 65 4.27 -4.35 -1.03
CA ARG A 65 5.07 -3.20 -0.62
C ARG A 65 4.23 -2.08 -0.01
N LEU A 66 2.96 -1.93 -0.42
CA LEU A 66 2.04 -0.90 0.09
C LEU A 66 1.37 -1.29 1.41
N ALA A 67 1.07 -2.57 1.62
CA ALA A 67 0.30 -3.02 2.79
C ALA A 67 0.97 -2.68 4.13
N GLY A 68 2.30 -2.77 4.21
CA GLY A 68 3.05 -2.47 5.45
C GLY A 68 3.00 -0.99 5.84
N PRO A 69 3.39 -0.06 4.93
CA PRO A 69 3.28 1.37 5.16
C PRO A 69 1.86 1.86 5.46
N ILE A 70 0.82 1.35 4.76
CA ILE A 70 -0.58 1.72 5.00
C ILE A 70 -1.04 1.33 6.41
N TYR A 71 -0.72 0.11 6.86
CA TYR A 71 -1.10 -0.32 8.21
C TYR A 71 -0.44 0.52 9.31
N ARG A 72 0.81 0.93 9.11
CA ARG A 72 1.49 1.85 10.03
C ARG A 72 0.81 3.21 10.03
N LEU A 73 0.46 3.72 8.86
CA LEU A 73 -0.23 5.01 8.72
C LEU A 73 -1.55 5.02 9.51
N GLU A 74 -2.34 3.95 9.42
CA GLU A 74 -3.59 3.81 10.18
C GLU A 74 -3.36 3.91 11.69
N LYS A 75 -2.33 3.22 12.21
CA LYS A 75 -1.95 3.29 13.63
C LYS A 75 -1.50 4.70 14.05
N ASP A 76 -0.65 5.32 13.23
CA ASP A 76 -0.15 6.67 13.50
C ASP A 76 -1.32 7.68 13.52
N LEU A 77 -2.27 7.56 12.59
CA LEU A 77 -3.50 8.36 12.54
C LEU A 77 -4.41 8.14 13.75
N GLN A 78 -4.54 6.90 14.24
CA GLN A 78 -5.30 6.60 15.46
C GLN A 78 -4.69 7.28 16.70
N ASP A 79 -3.37 7.36 16.79
CA ASP A 79 -2.70 8.04 17.90
C ASP A 79 -2.77 9.57 17.76
N ILE A 80 -2.74 10.11 16.53
CA ILE A 80 -3.01 11.53 16.25
C ILE A 80 -4.44 11.89 16.69
N ALA A 81 -5.42 11.03 16.40
CA ALA A 81 -6.82 11.23 16.76
C ALA A 81 -7.05 11.31 18.29
N LYS A 82 -6.11 10.82 19.11
CA LYS A 82 -6.12 10.95 20.56
C LYS A 82 -5.57 12.29 21.06
N GLY A 83 -5.22 13.21 20.17
CA GLY A 83 -4.74 14.56 20.50
C GLY A 83 -3.23 14.72 20.56
N ASN A 84 -2.44 13.70 20.18
CA ASN A 84 -0.98 13.82 20.12
C ASN A 84 -0.51 14.43 18.78
N PHE A 85 -0.62 15.75 18.67
CA PHE A 85 -0.25 16.49 17.45
C PHE A 85 1.26 16.70 17.28
N SER A 86 2.07 16.51 18.32
CA SER A 86 3.54 16.62 18.23
C SER A 86 4.20 15.40 17.55
N MET A 87 3.43 14.39 17.14
CA MET A 87 3.95 13.28 16.36
C MET A 87 4.25 13.69 14.91
N ARG A 88 5.20 13.00 14.28
CA ARG A 88 5.47 13.14 12.83
C ARG A 88 5.59 11.78 12.17
N ILE A 89 4.94 11.64 11.02
CA ILE A 89 4.92 10.42 10.20
C ILE A 89 6.10 10.48 9.22
N ASN A 90 6.89 9.41 9.14
CA ASN A 90 8.02 9.32 8.22
C ASN A 90 8.11 7.92 7.59
N PHE A 91 8.05 7.87 6.26
CA PHE A 91 8.22 6.65 5.46
C PHE A 91 9.63 6.56 4.88
N ARG A 92 10.05 5.37 4.44
CA ARG A 92 11.37 5.23 3.83
C ARG A 92 11.39 5.94 2.47
N LYS A 93 12.58 6.38 2.03
CA LYS A 93 12.83 7.08 0.74
C LYS A 93 12.24 6.40 -0.50
N LYS A 94 11.98 5.10 -0.40
CA LYS A 94 11.51 4.22 -1.48
C LYS A 94 10.02 3.88 -1.36
N ASP A 95 9.28 4.44 -0.42
CA ASP A 95 7.87 4.15 -0.23
C ASP A 95 7.01 5.17 -1.01
N GLU A 96 6.00 4.67 -1.73
CA GLU A 96 5.09 5.48 -2.56
C GLU A 96 4.25 6.48 -1.74
N LEU A 97 4.20 6.33 -0.41
CA LEU A 97 3.34 7.12 0.49
C LEU A 97 4.03 8.37 1.07
N LYS A 98 5.23 8.73 0.60
CA LYS A 98 5.99 9.87 1.16
C LYS A 98 5.23 11.19 1.08
N SER A 99 4.57 11.45 -0.05
CA SER A 99 3.75 12.66 -0.24
C SER A 99 2.58 12.74 0.73
N ILE A 100 1.98 11.58 1.07
CA ILE A 100 0.90 11.50 2.06
C ILE A 100 1.44 11.82 3.47
N ALA A 101 2.60 11.28 3.85
CA ALA A 101 3.22 11.62 5.14
C ALA A 101 3.55 13.12 5.23
N GLU A 102 4.07 13.72 4.18
CA GLU A 102 4.36 15.16 4.13
C GLU A 102 3.08 15.99 4.32
N GLY A 103 2.00 15.63 3.61
CA GLY A 103 0.69 16.28 3.78
C GLY A 103 0.14 16.18 5.21
N ILE A 104 0.24 14.99 5.83
CA ILE A 104 -0.21 14.79 7.21
C ILE A 104 0.64 15.60 8.19
N ASN A 105 1.97 15.59 8.05
CA ASN A 105 2.84 16.38 8.92
C ASN A 105 2.52 17.88 8.85
N LYS A 106 2.22 18.40 7.66
CA LYS A 106 1.79 19.80 7.50
C LYS A 106 0.48 20.10 8.24
N ILE A 107 -0.47 19.15 8.25
CA ILE A 107 -1.71 19.28 9.01
C ILE A 107 -1.40 19.31 10.52
N LEU A 108 -0.50 18.45 10.99
CA LEU A 108 -0.09 18.40 12.39
C LEU A 108 0.61 19.68 12.84
N ASP A 109 1.48 20.24 12.00
CA ASP A 109 2.14 21.53 12.26
C ASP A 109 1.12 22.66 12.44
N GLU A 110 0.06 22.69 11.63
CA GLU A 110 -1.00 23.71 11.75
C GLU A 110 -1.93 23.46 12.95
N MET A 111 -2.17 22.21 13.33
CA MET A 111 -2.93 21.86 14.53
C MET A 111 -2.18 22.28 15.80
N GLU A 112 -0.88 22.00 15.86
CA GLU A 112 -0.02 22.36 17.01
C GLU A 112 0.01 23.88 17.24
N LYS A 113 0.20 24.67 16.18
CA LYS A 113 0.12 26.14 16.25
C LYS A 113 -1.23 26.67 16.76
N ARG A 114 -2.33 25.99 16.43
CA ARG A 114 -3.68 26.41 16.83
C ARG A 114 -3.94 26.11 18.30
N VAL A 115 -3.45 24.98 18.80
CA VAL A 115 -3.56 24.61 20.22
C VAL A 115 -2.72 25.57 21.06
N GLU A 116 -1.48 25.86 20.67
CA GLU A 116 -0.59 26.76 21.39
C GLU A 116 -1.10 28.22 21.45
N LYS A 117 -2.00 28.61 20.54
CA LYS A 117 -2.62 29.95 20.52
C LYS A 117 -3.92 30.03 21.36
N HIS A 118 -4.39 28.90 21.90
CA HIS A 118 -5.59 28.83 22.74
C HIS A 118 -5.30 28.49 24.20
N ASP A 119 -4.04 28.24 24.55
CA ASP A 119 -3.51 28.24 25.92
C ASP A 119 -2.89 29.61 26.26
#